data_AF-A0A349SVM1-F1
#
_entry.id   AF-A0A349SVM1-F1
#
_cell.length_a   1.000
_cell.length_b   1.000
_cell.length_c   1.000
_cell.angle_alpha   90.00
_cell.angle_beta   90.00
_cell.angle_gamma   90.00
#
_symmetry.space_group_name_H-M   'P 1'
#
loop_
_entity.id
_entity.type
_entity.pdbx_description
1 polymer ?
#
loop_
_entity_poly.entity_id
_entity_poly.type
_entity_poly.pdbx_seq_one_letter_code
_entity_poly.pdbx_strand_id
1 'polypeptide(L)'
;MLISGKSPEEICNGAFNLVLFNRSLCDVLNDLTLPLGNGLVGHFALYDGIARIYGSTDGVDVDITFTALTNQRYTYGFNIAGTAESETGLLEISDGNFALSFAGGLDIKNLKLPETASGNLSVRYEQFSSTDITNPITFNGDLDINLDLSGVQELSDAEALYAGLDSVDITMMADGEFESLFGDRFDGAITLNGGLDSEVLLQFERDLPDYSDRALITISSTPERIAQGLINDIQMEWAGKRYNIMYFFDPYFGVRITNQDGVITDLDLSVEDEATAGMIMLNGTSYGDIKPLNGSLLFTLSDGQEIVL
;
A
#
# COMPACT_ATOMS: atom_id res chain seq x y z
N MET A 1 30.69 -28.83 19.62
CA MET A 1 30.06 -29.62 18.54
C MET A 1 28.73 -30.29 18.93
N LEU A 2 28.23 -30.13 20.17
CA LEU A 2 27.01 -30.81 20.65
C LEU A 2 25.67 -30.16 20.28
N ILE A 3 25.70 -28.91 19.77
CA ILE A 3 24.50 -28.10 19.46
C ILE A 3 24.37 -27.83 17.95
N SER A 4 25.45 -27.92 17.16
CA SER A 4 25.39 -27.59 15.73
C SER A 4 24.69 -28.70 14.94
N GLY A 5 23.54 -28.37 14.36
CA GLY A 5 22.75 -29.28 13.51
C GLY A 5 21.59 -29.98 14.21
N LYS A 6 21.27 -29.63 15.46
CA LYS A 6 20.05 -30.07 16.15
C LYS A 6 18.95 -29.02 16.04
N SER A 7 17.69 -29.46 15.95
CA SER A 7 16.55 -28.54 15.99
C SER A 7 16.40 -27.92 17.40
N PRO A 8 15.72 -26.76 17.54
CA PRO A 8 15.38 -26.21 18.85
C PRO A 8 14.64 -27.22 19.74
N GLU A 9 13.75 -28.03 19.18
CA GLU A 9 13.09 -29.14 19.89
C GLU A 9 14.07 -30.20 20.41
N GLU A 10 15.05 -30.62 19.60
CA GLU A 10 16.06 -31.61 20.01
C GLU A 10 17.05 -31.06 21.04
N ILE A 11 17.29 -29.75 21.00
CA ILE A 11 18.08 -29.03 22.02
C ILE A 11 17.26 -28.97 23.31
N CYS A 12 15.96 -28.70 23.20
CA CYS A 12 15.08 -28.50 24.34
C CYS A 12 14.62 -29.77 25.05
N ASN A 13 14.39 -30.84 24.29
CA ASN A 13 14.02 -32.15 24.80
C ASN A 13 15.24 -33.08 24.99
N GLY A 14 16.45 -32.58 24.69
CA GLY A 14 17.69 -33.33 24.85
C GLY A 14 18.14 -33.45 26.30
N ALA A 15 18.94 -34.48 26.61
CA ALA A 15 19.45 -34.75 27.97
C ALA A 15 20.42 -33.67 28.54
N PHE A 16 20.67 -32.59 27.79
CA PHE A 16 21.54 -31.49 28.23
C PHE A 16 20.68 -30.39 28.86
N ASN A 17 20.53 -30.47 30.19
CA ASN A 17 19.93 -29.41 30.99
C ASN A 17 20.92 -28.24 31.13
N LEU A 18 21.15 -27.52 30.03
CA LEU A 18 21.99 -26.34 30.00
C LEU A 18 21.24 -25.21 30.71
N VAL A 19 21.81 -24.72 31.80
CA VAL A 19 21.27 -23.60 32.57
C VAL A 19 22.09 -22.35 32.25
N LEU A 20 21.43 -21.31 31.75
CA LEU A 20 21.99 -19.98 31.50
C LEU A 20 21.21 -18.98 32.34
N PHE A 21 21.90 -18.13 33.10
CA PHE A 21 21.27 -17.10 33.93
C PHE A 21 20.19 -17.64 34.90
N ASN A 22 20.43 -18.83 35.51
CA ASN A 22 19.46 -19.55 36.34
C ASN A 22 18.14 -19.95 35.65
N ARG A 23 18.09 -19.91 34.32
CA ARG A 23 16.98 -20.37 33.47
C ARG A 23 17.44 -21.55 32.62
N SER A 24 16.53 -22.43 32.20
CA SER A 24 16.89 -23.45 31.22
C SER A 24 17.21 -22.79 29.88
N LEU A 25 18.04 -23.42 29.05
CA LEU A 25 18.34 -22.93 27.70
C LEU A 25 17.05 -22.70 26.90
N CYS A 26 16.02 -23.52 27.08
CA CYS A 26 14.72 -23.35 26.42
C CYS A 26 13.99 -22.12 26.91
N ASP A 27 13.97 -21.89 28.21
CA ASP A 27 13.37 -20.68 28.77
C ASP A 27 14.08 -19.42 28.25
N VAL A 28 15.38 -19.50 27.97
CA VAL A 28 16.15 -18.39 27.38
C VAL A 28 15.87 -18.25 25.88
N LEU A 29 15.79 -19.36 25.13
CA LEU A 29 15.48 -19.34 23.69
C LEU A 29 14.03 -18.94 23.40
N ASN A 30 13.11 -19.15 24.34
CA ASN A 30 11.71 -18.76 24.22
C ASN A 30 11.37 -17.37 24.78
N ASP A 31 12.37 -16.65 25.29
CA ASP A 31 12.17 -15.34 25.91
C ASP A 31 13.39 -14.45 25.64
N LEU A 32 13.79 -14.41 24.37
CA LEU A 32 14.92 -13.63 23.94
C LEU A 32 14.44 -12.22 23.56
N THR A 33 14.86 -11.21 24.32
CA THR A 33 14.58 -9.81 23.99
C THR A 33 15.85 -9.17 23.45
N LEU A 34 15.81 -8.63 22.23
CA LEU A 34 16.92 -7.98 21.56
C LEU A 34 16.54 -6.55 21.13
N PRO A 35 17.40 -5.55 21.34
CA PRO A 35 17.22 -4.26 20.71
C PRO A 35 17.47 -4.39 19.21
N LEU A 36 16.54 -3.92 18.38
CA LEU A 36 16.66 -3.94 16.92
C LEU A 36 17.22 -2.62 16.37
N GLY A 37 17.33 -1.59 17.21
CA GLY A 37 17.72 -0.24 16.81
C GLY A 37 16.50 0.66 16.59
N ASN A 38 16.73 1.97 16.46
CA ASN A 38 15.70 2.98 16.20
C ASN A 38 14.47 2.91 17.12
N GLY A 39 14.66 2.58 18.40
CA GLY A 39 13.56 2.50 19.38
C GLY A 39 12.72 1.22 19.30
N LEU A 40 13.05 0.29 18.40
CA LEU A 40 12.39 -1.01 18.28
C LEU A 40 13.06 -2.11 19.10
N VAL A 41 12.23 -3.00 19.62
CA VAL A 41 12.59 -4.17 20.41
C VAL A 41 11.98 -5.41 19.78
N GLY A 42 12.79 -6.45 19.61
CA GLY A 42 12.35 -7.76 19.17
C GLY A 42 12.26 -8.71 20.37
N HIS A 43 11.09 -9.31 20.57
CA HIS A 43 10.89 -10.44 21.47
C HIS A 43 10.75 -11.71 20.64
N PHE A 44 11.56 -12.73 20.93
CA PHE A 44 11.62 -13.96 20.16
C PHE A 44 11.33 -15.15 21.08
N ALA A 45 10.29 -15.90 20.74
CA ALA A 45 10.01 -17.21 21.27
C ALA A 45 10.38 -18.27 20.22
N LEU A 46 11.68 -18.59 20.12
CA LEU A 46 12.25 -19.35 19.00
C LEU A 46 11.72 -20.78 18.89
N TYR A 47 11.39 -21.42 20.01
CA TYR A 47 10.80 -22.76 20.02
C TYR A 47 9.31 -22.71 19.68
N ASP A 48 8.60 -21.65 20.09
CA ASP A 48 7.19 -21.45 19.73
C ASP A 48 7.02 -20.91 18.29
N GLY A 49 8.13 -20.52 17.65
CA GLY A 49 8.12 -19.97 16.29
C GLY A 49 7.55 -18.56 16.23
N ILE A 50 7.57 -17.81 17.33
CA ILE A 50 6.98 -16.47 17.40
C ILE A 50 8.10 -15.42 17.47
N ALA A 51 7.96 -14.35 16.70
CA ALA A 51 8.75 -13.14 16.83
C ALA A 51 7.81 -11.94 16.91
N ARG A 52 7.97 -11.09 17.92
CA ARG A 52 7.19 -9.85 18.07
C ARG A 52 8.14 -8.66 18.02
N ILE A 53 7.86 -7.72 17.13
CA ILE A 53 8.59 -6.47 17.00
C ILE A 53 7.70 -5.37 17.54
N TYR A 54 8.16 -4.67 18.57
CA TYR A 54 7.40 -3.58 19.17
C TYR A 54 8.30 -2.42 19.60
N GLY A 55 7.74 -1.22 19.67
CA GLY A 55 8.46 -0.01 20.08
C GLY A 55 7.99 1.20 19.30
N SER A 56 8.76 2.28 19.35
CA SER A 56 8.43 3.53 18.68
C SER A 56 9.60 3.97 17.82
N THR A 57 9.37 4.22 16.54
CA THR A 57 10.37 4.75 15.60
C THR A 57 9.75 5.89 14.80
N ASP A 58 10.44 7.03 14.74
CA ASP A 58 10.03 8.19 13.93
C ASP A 58 8.57 8.65 14.15
N GLY A 59 8.06 8.54 15.38
CA GLY A 59 6.68 8.93 15.72
C GLY A 59 5.63 7.88 15.36
N VAL A 60 6.06 6.67 15.00
CA VAL A 60 5.20 5.51 14.73
C VAL A 60 5.45 4.44 15.80
N ASP A 61 4.41 4.13 16.57
CA ASP A 61 4.35 3.02 17.50
C ASP A 61 4.00 1.75 16.73
N VAL A 62 4.91 0.78 16.74
CA VAL A 62 4.79 -0.49 16.04
C VAL A 62 4.60 -1.60 17.08
N ASP A 63 3.72 -2.54 16.78
CA ASP A 63 3.53 -3.77 17.54
C ASP A 63 3.04 -4.89 16.61
N ILE A 64 3.99 -5.64 16.04
CA ILE A 64 3.73 -6.65 15.02
C ILE A 64 4.25 -8.00 15.49
N THR A 65 3.41 -9.02 15.39
CA THR A 65 3.75 -10.41 15.70
C THR A 65 3.81 -11.24 14.43
N PHE A 66 4.90 -12.00 14.31
CA PHE A 66 5.16 -12.97 13.26
C PHE A 66 5.07 -14.37 13.88
N THR A 67 4.31 -15.26 13.26
CA THR A 67 4.16 -16.66 13.69
C THR A 67 4.60 -17.58 12.57
N ALA A 68 5.64 -18.38 12.80
CA ALA A 68 6.16 -19.31 11.81
C ALA A 68 5.09 -20.33 11.40
N LEU A 69 4.99 -20.58 10.10
CA LEU A 69 4.16 -21.63 9.52
C LEU A 69 5.03 -22.82 9.12
N THR A 70 4.38 -23.91 8.72
CA THR A 70 5.08 -25.07 8.17
C THR A 70 5.89 -24.69 6.93
N ASN A 71 7.20 -24.91 7.01
CA ASN A 71 8.12 -24.65 5.91
C ASN A 71 8.11 -25.79 4.89
N GLN A 72 8.27 -25.44 3.62
CA GLN A 72 8.53 -26.37 2.54
C GLN A 72 9.99 -26.19 2.08
N ARG A 73 10.52 -27.16 1.31
CA ARG A 73 11.96 -27.34 1.03
C ARG A 73 12.76 -26.05 0.82
N TYR A 74 12.19 -25.09 0.10
CA TYR A 74 12.82 -23.81 -0.26
C TYR A 74 11.94 -22.60 0.08
N THR A 75 10.81 -22.82 0.76
CA THR A 75 9.79 -21.81 1.02
C THR A 75 9.48 -21.76 2.50
N TYR A 76 9.63 -20.57 3.08
CA TYR A 76 9.43 -20.32 4.50
C TYR A 76 8.22 -19.43 4.68
N GLY A 77 7.20 -19.96 5.36
CA GLY A 77 5.94 -19.26 5.58
C GLY A 77 5.87 -18.69 6.98
N PHE A 78 5.23 -17.54 7.13
CA PHE A 78 4.85 -17.00 8.43
C PHE A 78 3.53 -16.23 8.33
N ASN A 79 2.80 -16.24 9.42
CA ASN A 79 1.67 -15.37 9.62
C ASN A 79 2.13 -14.04 10.25
N ILE A 80 1.48 -12.94 9.92
CA ILE A 80 1.76 -11.59 10.44
C ILE A 80 0.44 -10.96 10.91
N ALA A 81 0.45 -10.41 12.12
CA ALA A 81 -0.67 -9.66 12.68
C ALA A 81 -0.15 -8.59 13.64
N GLY A 82 -0.88 -7.49 13.80
CA GLY A 82 -0.50 -6.42 14.71
C GLY A 82 -0.87 -5.03 14.20
N THR A 83 -0.24 -4.02 14.75
CA THR A 83 -0.59 -2.62 14.49
C THR A 83 0.64 -1.74 14.27
N ALA A 84 0.46 -0.69 13.48
CA ALA A 84 1.36 0.45 13.40
C ALA A 84 0.53 1.73 13.55
N GLU A 85 0.83 2.55 14.55
CA GLU A 85 0.05 3.74 14.92
C GLU A 85 0.96 4.97 14.93
N SER A 86 0.48 6.09 14.42
CA SER A 86 1.11 7.39 14.49
C SER A 86 0.10 8.42 14.99
N GLU A 87 0.52 9.66 15.24
CA GLU A 87 -0.39 10.74 15.66
C GLU A 87 -1.57 10.95 14.69
N THR A 88 -1.41 10.58 13.42
CA THR A 88 -2.39 10.84 12.36
C THR A 88 -2.82 9.60 11.61
N GLY A 89 -2.45 8.40 12.03
CA GLY A 89 -2.84 7.21 11.28
C GLY A 89 -2.66 5.92 12.04
N LEU A 90 -3.47 4.92 11.68
CA LEU A 90 -3.48 3.59 12.25
C LEU A 90 -3.55 2.57 11.11
N LEU A 91 -2.63 1.63 11.11
CA LEU A 91 -2.68 0.41 10.32
C LEU A 91 -2.87 -0.77 11.28
N GLU A 92 -3.92 -1.56 11.06
CA GLU A 92 -4.15 -2.83 11.73
C GLU A 92 -4.07 -3.95 10.70
N ILE A 93 -3.24 -4.96 10.98
CA ILE A 93 -3.14 -6.21 10.23
C ILE A 93 -3.82 -7.28 11.08
N SER A 94 -5.00 -7.69 10.64
CA SER A 94 -5.84 -8.64 11.38
C SER A 94 -5.43 -10.09 11.17
N ASP A 95 -5.06 -10.42 9.92
CA ASP A 95 -4.45 -11.67 9.52
C ASP A 95 -3.55 -11.39 8.32
N GLY A 96 -2.46 -12.12 8.18
CA GLY A 96 -1.60 -11.97 7.03
C GLY A 96 -0.73 -13.19 6.85
N ASN A 97 -0.61 -13.69 5.63
CA ASN A 97 0.19 -14.87 5.31
C ASN A 97 1.27 -14.49 4.32
N PHE A 98 2.53 -14.65 4.71
CA PHE A 98 3.69 -14.37 3.88
C PHE A 98 4.52 -15.62 3.65
N ALA A 99 5.16 -15.68 2.49
CA ALA A 99 6.05 -16.75 2.06
C ALA A 99 7.32 -16.16 1.44
N LEU A 100 8.47 -16.65 1.89
CA LEU A 100 9.78 -16.32 1.34
C LEU A 100 10.34 -17.54 0.61
N SER A 101 10.74 -17.38 -0.64
CA SER A 101 11.33 -18.44 -1.46
C SER A 101 12.82 -18.21 -1.66
N PHE A 102 13.66 -19.22 -1.43
CA PHE A 102 15.12 -19.12 -1.57
C PHE A 102 15.65 -20.09 -2.64
N ALA A 103 16.45 -19.61 -3.59
CA ALA A 103 17.09 -20.50 -4.57
C ALA A 103 18.05 -21.48 -3.89
N GLY A 104 17.74 -22.78 -3.99
CA GLY A 104 18.54 -23.85 -3.40
C GLY A 104 18.36 -24.02 -1.88
N GLY A 105 17.48 -23.23 -1.25
CA GLY A 105 17.16 -23.29 0.17
C GLY A 105 18.00 -22.39 1.06
N LEU A 106 17.62 -22.31 2.33
CA LEU A 106 18.32 -21.49 3.32
C LEU A 106 19.64 -22.16 3.72
N ASP A 107 20.77 -21.56 3.34
CA ASP A 107 22.07 -21.90 3.90
C ASP A 107 22.33 -20.97 5.10
N ILE A 108 22.17 -21.48 6.32
CA ILE A 108 22.38 -20.69 7.56
C ILE A 108 23.83 -20.19 7.68
N LYS A 109 24.79 -20.78 6.95
CA LYS A 109 26.18 -20.29 6.91
C LYS A 109 26.40 -19.15 5.93
N ASN A 110 25.55 -19.06 4.92
CA ASN A 110 25.56 -18.02 3.89
C ASN A 110 24.11 -17.58 3.68
N LEU A 111 23.59 -16.79 4.63
CA LEU A 111 22.23 -16.26 4.57
C LEU A 111 22.10 -15.40 3.31
N LYS A 112 21.45 -15.97 2.29
CA LYS A 112 21.09 -15.25 1.07
C LYS A 112 19.76 -14.54 1.28
N LEU A 113 19.54 -13.48 0.50
CA LEU A 113 18.20 -12.92 0.33
C LEU A 113 17.28 -13.97 -0.33
N PRO A 114 15.96 -13.91 -0.06
CA PRO A 114 15.00 -14.69 -0.82
C PRO A 114 14.98 -14.21 -2.28
N GLU A 115 14.68 -15.12 -3.20
CA GLU A 115 14.44 -14.82 -4.62
C GLU A 115 13.09 -14.16 -4.81
N THR A 116 12.09 -14.57 -4.03
CA THR A 116 10.76 -13.96 -4.05
C THR A 116 10.21 -13.86 -2.63
N ALA A 117 9.45 -12.81 -2.39
CA ALA A 117 8.64 -12.65 -1.20
C ALA A 117 7.21 -12.36 -1.65
N SER A 118 6.25 -13.13 -1.16
CA SER A 118 4.84 -12.87 -1.46
C SER A 118 3.96 -13.09 -0.26
N GLY A 119 2.84 -12.39 -0.20
CA GLY A 119 1.87 -12.58 0.86
C GLY A 119 0.57 -11.85 0.62
N ASN A 120 -0.41 -12.17 1.44
CA ASN A 120 -1.71 -11.54 1.49
C ASN A 120 -1.95 -11.05 2.93
N LEU A 121 -2.45 -9.83 3.10
CA LEU A 121 -2.71 -9.19 4.40
C LEU A 121 -4.15 -8.66 4.43
N SER A 122 -4.96 -9.04 5.41
CA SER A 122 -6.23 -8.37 5.69
C SER A 122 -6.01 -7.19 6.61
N VAL A 123 -6.19 -5.98 6.09
CA VAL A 123 -5.83 -4.74 6.77
C VAL A 123 -7.01 -3.78 6.96
N ARG A 124 -6.91 -3.01 8.04
CA ARG A 124 -7.70 -1.80 8.25
C ARG A 124 -6.74 -0.63 8.41
N TYR A 125 -6.87 0.36 7.52
CA TYR A 125 -6.08 1.58 7.55
C TYR A 125 -6.98 2.78 7.83
N GLU A 126 -6.54 3.68 8.69
CA GLU A 126 -7.20 4.93 9.03
C GLU A 126 -6.16 6.06 8.98
N GLN A 127 -6.47 7.16 8.27
CA GLN A 127 -5.63 8.35 8.18
C GLN A 127 -6.43 9.60 8.51
N PHE A 128 -5.94 10.37 9.46
CA PHE A 128 -6.44 11.68 9.82
C PHE A 128 -5.62 12.76 9.12
N SER A 129 -6.27 13.80 8.60
CA SER A 129 -5.57 14.93 7.96
C SER A 129 -4.93 15.89 8.97
N SER A 130 -5.32 15.81 10.25
CA SER A 130 -4.68 16.46 11.38
C SER A 130 -5.12 15.81 12.69
N THR A 131 -4.44 16.10 13.80
CA THR A 131 -4.79 15.60 15.14
C THR A 131 -6.14 16.10 15.67
N ASP A 132 -6.70 17.15 15.08
CA ASP A 132 -7.95 17.79 15.52
C ASP A 132 -9.19 17.28 14.77
N ILE A 133 -9.01 16.47 13.71
CA ILE A 133 -10.09 15.96 12.88
C ILE A 133 -10.47 14.56 13.35
N THR A 134 -11.78 14.31 13.54
CA THR A 134 -12.29 13.03 14.04
C THR A 134 -12.68 12.04 12.96
N ASN A 135 -12.80 12.49 11.70
CA ASN A 135 -13.22 11.65 10.59
C ASN A 135 -11.98 11.23 9.79
N PRO A 136 -11.56 9.95 9.86
CA PRO A 136 -10.45 9.47 9.07
C PRO A 136 -10.88 9.19 7.62
N ILE A 137 -9.90 9.23 6.72
CA ILE A 137 -9.96 8.47 5.47
C ILE A 137 -9.65 7.02 5.84
N THR A 138 -10.46 6.07 5.39
CA THR A 138 -10.26 4.65 5.74
C THR A 138 -10.10 3.77 4.52
N PHE A 139 -9.34 2.70 4.68
CA PHE A 139 -9.33 1.56 3.76
C PHE A 139 -9.51 0.28 4.57
N ASN A 140 -10.42 -0.59 4.15
CA ASN A 140 -10.63 -1.89 4.75
C ASN A 140 -10.70 -2.95 3.64
N GLY A 141 -9.73 -3.86 3.64
CA GLY A 141 -9.58 -4.80 2.54
C GLY A 141 -8.36 -5.69 2.65
N ASP A 142 -8.08 -6.40 1.57
CA ASP A 142 -6.93 -7.29 1.46
C ASP A 142 -5.82 -6.64 0.64
N LEU A 143 -4.58 -6.80 1.08
CA LEU A 143 -3.36 -6.40 0.38
C LEU A 143 -2.61 -7.66 -0.07
N ASP A 144 -2.60 -7.94 -1.37
CA ASP A 144 -1.66 -8.88 -1.96
C ASP A 144 -0.36 -8.17 -2.29
N ILE A 145 0.77 -8.75 -1.89
CA ILE A 145 2.10 -8.23 -2.13
C ILE A 145 2.93 -9.32 -2.77
N ASN A 146 3.56 -9.01 -3.90
CA ASN A 146 4.53 -9.86 -4.57
C ASN A 146 5.79 -9.05 -4.87
N LEU A 147 6.95 -9.52 -4.40
CA LEU A 147 8.25 -8.95 -4.65
C LEU A 147 9.13 -9.99 -5.37
N ASP A 148 9.70 -9.59 -6.50
CA ASP A 148 10.77 -10.31 -7.17
C ASP A 148 12.13 -9.71 -6.79
N LEU A 149 12.95 -10.51 -6.11
CA LEU A 149 14.26 -10.15 -5.60
C LEU A 149 15.37 -10.94 -6.32
N SER A 150 15.04 -11.72 -7.36
CA SER A 150 16.01 -12.57 -8.06
C SER A 150 17.16 -11.80 -8.75
N GLY A 151 16.94 -10.51 -9.00
CA GLY A 151 17.96 -9.59 -9.50
C GLY A 151 18.92 -9.04 -8.44
N VAL A 152 18.61 -9.18 -7.14
CA VAL A 152 19.38 -8.57 -6.05
C VAL A 152 20.57 -9.45 -5.68
N GLN A 153 21.77 -8.87 -5.69
CA GLN A 153 23.01 -9.56 -5.36
C GLN A 153 23.72 -8.87 -4.21
N GLU A 154 24.15 -9.65 -3.22
CA GLU A 154 25.02 -9.17 -2.15
C GLU A 154 26.40 -8.85 -2.72
N LEU A 155 26.87 -7.63 -2.47
CA LEU A 155 28.20 -7.18 -2.86
C LEU A 155 29.18 -7.43 -1.70
N SER A 156 30.42 -7.77 -2.03
CA SER A 156 31.50 -7.89 -1.04
C SER A 156 32.11 -6.55 -0.61
N ASP A 157 31.56 -5.42 -1.08
CA ASP A 157 32.12 -4.08 -0.87
C ASP A 157 31.49 -3.36 0.33
N ALA A 158 32.30 -2.55 1.02
CA ALA A 158 31.91 -1.88 2.26
C ALA A 158 31.04 -0.61 2.07
N GLU A 159 30.92 -0.08 0.85
CA GLU A 159 30.19 1.16 0.56
C GLU A 159 28.75 0.91 0.09
N ALA A 160 28.47 -0.26 -0.50
CA ALA A 160 27.13 -0.70 -0.89
C ALA A 160 27.02 -2.22 -0.67
N LEU A 161 26.12 -2.63 0.21
CA LEU A 161 25.96 -4.05 0.60
C LEU A 161 25.21 -4.88 -0.45
N TYR A 162 24.44 -4.24 -1.32
CA TYR A 162 23.59 -4.91 -2.31
C TYR A 162 23.58 -4.15 -3.65
N ALA A 163 23.54 -4.90 -4.76
CA ALA A 163 23.30 -4.42 -6.13
C ALA A 163 21.97 -4.96 -6.65
N GLY A 164 21.37 -4.29 -7.63
CA GLY A 164 20.13 -4.75 -8.28
C GLY A 164 18.85 -4.39 -7.52
N LEU A 165 18.93 -3.59 -6.46
CA LEU A 165 17.75 -3.07 -5.74
C LEU A 165 16.85 -2.21 -6.66
N ASP A 166 17.45 -1.55 -7.64
CA ASP A 166 16.80 -0.80 -8.71
C ASP A 166 15.94 -1.67 -9.64
N SER A 167 16.22 -2.97 -9.69
CA SER A 167 15.50 -3.95 -10.52
C SER A 167 14.44 -4.76 -9.77
N VAL A 168 14.18 -4.43 -8.50
CA VAL A 168 13.16 -5.12 -7.70
C VAL A 168 11.79 -4.70 -8.20
N ASP A 169 11.02 -5.64 -8.74
CA ASP A 169 9.63 -5.40 -9.11
C ASP A 169 8.73 -5.66 -7.90
N ILE A 170 7.95 -4.65 -7.52
CA ILE A 170 6.90 -4.77 -6.50
C ILE A 170 5.55 -4.70 -7.22
N THR A 171 4.75 -5.74 -7.00
CA THR A 171 3.33 -5.74 -7.33
C THR A 171 2.55 -5.79 -6.03
N MET A 172 1.84 -4.72 -5.71
CA MET A 172 0.87 -4.69 -4.62
C MET A 172 -0.52 -4.48 -5.19
N MET A 173 -1.48 -5.27 -4.74
CA MET A 173 -2.90 -5.13 -5.06
C MET A 173 -3.64 -4.93 -3.75
N ALA A 174 -4.24 -3.76 -3.57
CA ALA A 174 -5.16 -3.50 -2.47
C ALA A 174 -6.58 -3.63 -2.99
N ASP A 175 -7.40 -4.54 -2.46
CA ASP A 175 -8.81 -4.69 -2.86
C ASP A 175 -9.71 -4.54 -1.64
N GLY A 176 -10.65 -3.58 -1.68
CA GLY A 176 -11.50 -3.30 -0.53
C GLY A 176 -12.32 -2.01 -0.63
N GLU A 177 -12.89 -1.62 0.51
CA GLU A 177 -13.73 -0.42 0.66
C GLU A 177 -12.86 0.77 1.12
N PHE A 178 -12.95 1.87 0.39
CA PHE A 178 -12.37 3.17 0.75
C PHE A 178 -13.46 4.11 1.24
N GLU A 179 -13.22 4.84 2.33
CA GLU A 179 -14.09 5.93 2.80
C GLU A 179 -13.32 7.25 2.77
N SER A 180 -13.88 8.26 2.11
CA SER A 180 -13.31 9.61 2.01
C SER A 180 -13.55 10.42 3.28
N LEU A 181 -12.82 11.54 3.43
CA LEU A 181 -13.04 12.52 4.50
C LEU A 181 -14.50 13.02 4.58
N PHE A 182 -15.21 13.00 3.44
CA PHE A 182 -16.59 13.48 3.32
C PHE A 182 -17.62 12.35 3.50
N GLY A 183 -17.18 11.12 3.80
CA GLY A 183 -18.03 9.95 4.00
C GLY A 183 -18.42 9.24 2.71
N ASP A 184 -17.80 9.58 1.57
CA ASP A 184 -18.02 8.88 0.31
C ASP A 184 -17.34 7.52 0.35
N ARG A 185 -18.10 6.46 0.07
CA ARG A 185 -17.57 5.10 0.01
C ARG A 185 -17.40 4.63 -1.42
N PHE A 186 -16.32 3.93 -1.68
CA PHE A 186 -16.12 3.25 -2.94
C PHE A 186 -15.34 1.95 -2.75
N ASP A 187 -15.85 0.89 -3.36
CA ASP A 187 -15.08 -0.33 -3.55
C ASP A 187 -14.15 -0.13 -4.73
N GLY A 188 -12.93 -0.62 -4.61
CA GLY A 188 -11.97 -0.59 -5.70
C GLY A 188 -10.69 -1.35 -5.38
N ALA A 189 -9.93 -1.57 -6.44
CA ALA A 189 -8.57 -2.04 -6.32
C ALA A 189 -7.57 -0.87 -6.35
N ILE A 190 -6.36 -1.06 -5.83
CA ILE A 190 -5.18 -0.26 -6.13
C ILE A 190 -4.07 -1.24 -6.50
N THR A 191 -3.71 -1.25 -7.78
CA THR A 191 -2.52 -1.98 -8.24
C THR A 191 -1.33 -1.05 -8.28
N LEU A 192 -0.37 -1.23 -7.37
CA LEU A 192 0.96 -0.62 -7.45
C LEU A 192 1.87 -1.57 -8.21
N ASN A 193 2.27 -1.20 -9.43
CA ASN A 193 3.27 -1.92 -10.21
C ASN A 193 4.48 -1.02 -10.41
N GLY A 194 5.62 -1.38 -9.84
CA GLY A 194 6.86 -0.67 -10.08
C GLY A 194 8.01 -1.11 -9.17
N GLY A 195 9.25 -0.92 -9.63
CA GLY A 195 10.43 -0.95 -8.78
C GLY A 195 10.75 0.38 -8.13
N LEU A 196 11.83 0.42 -7.32
CA LEU A 196 12.22 1.59 -6.53
C LEU A 196 12.40 2.89 -7.37
N ASP A 197 12.73 2.76 -8.66
CA ASP A 197 12.88 3.87 -9.61
C ASP A 197 11.75 3.96 -10.66
N SER A 198 10.69 3.15 -10.54
CA SER A 198 9.61 3.09 -11.53
C SER A 198 8.49 4.09 -11.25
N GLU A 199 7.79 4.48 -12.32
CA GLU A 199 6.54 5.21 -12.22
C GLU A 199 5.51 4.35 -11.46
N VAL A 200 4.98 4.89 -10.37
CA VAL A 200 3.91 4.27 -9.60
C VAL A 200 2.61 4.47 -10.36
N LEU A 201 2.02 3.36 -10.80
CA LEU A 201 0.67 3.33 -11.32
C LEU A 201 -0.28 3.00 -10.17
N LEU A 202 -1.43 3.68 -10.10
CA LEU A 202 -2.56 3.35 -9.23
C LEU A 202 -3.76 3.14 -10.14
N GLN A 203 -4.43 2.00 -10.03
CA GLN A 203 -5.59 1.69 -10.87
C GLN A 203 -6.79 1.40 -10.01
N PHE A 204 -7.84 2.21 -10.12
CA PHE A 204 -9.12 2.06 -9.43
C PHE A 204 -10.17 1.57 -10.41
N GLU A 205 -10.91 0.54 -10.02
CA GLU A 205 -12.10 0.09 -10.75
C GLU A 205 -13.33 0.42 -9.94
N ARG A 206 -14.30 1.11 -10.53
CA ARG A 206 -15.57 1.46 -9.88
C ARG A 206 -16.76 1.16 -10.77
N ASP A 207 -17.76 0.48 -10.24
CA ASP A 207 -19.06 0.33 -10.89
C ASP A 207 -19.77 1.69 -10.97
N LEU A 208 -20.43 1.97 -12.09
CA LEU A 208 -21.25 3.17 -12.22
C LEU A 208 -22.47 3.13 -11.29
N PRO A 209 -23.06 4.29 -10.93
CA PRO A 209 -24.24 4.34 -10.08
C PRO A 209 -25.44 3.52 -10.58
N ASP A 210 -25.51 3.24 -11.89
CA ASP A 210 -26.55 2.44 -12.53
C ASP A 210 -26.15 0.98 -12.81
N TYR A 211 -24.94 0.57 -12.39
CA TYR A 211 -24.33 -0.75 -12.61
C TYR A 211 -24.27 -1.18 -14.08
N SER A 212 -24.34 -0.22 -15.02
CA SER A 212 -24.37 -0.52 -16.44
C SER A 212 -23.00 -0.86 -17.02
N ASP A 213 -21.94 -0.31 -16.42
CA ASP A 213 -20.55 -0.45 -16.85
C ASP A 213 -19.59 -0.09 -15.68
N ARG A 214 -18.29 -0.24 -15.92
CA ARG A 214 -17.21 0.12 -14.98
C ARG A 214 -16.36 1.26 -15.52
N ALA A 215 -15.92 2.12 -14.62
CA ALA A 215 -14.88 3.10 -14.88
C ALA A 215 -13.55 2.58 -14.32
N LEU A 216 -12.51 2.55 -15.16
CA LEU A 216 -11.13 2.28 -14.74
C LEU A 216 -10.39 3.61 -14.67
N ILE A 217 -9.99 4.04 -13.47
CA ILE A 217 -9.22 5.25 -13.25
C ILE A 217 -7.76 4.82 -13.05
N THR A 218 -6.86 5.26 -13.93
CA THR A 218 -5.42 5.05 -13.81
C THR A 218 -4.75 6.37 -13.45
N ILE A 219 -4.08 6.41 -12.31
CA ILE A 219 -3.22 7.50 -11.89
C ILE A 219 -1.77 7.05 -12.08
N SER A 220 -0.93 7.91 -12.65
CA SER A 220 0.51 7.67 -12.72
C SER A 220 1.26 8.77 -11.97
N SER A 221 2.31 8.41 -11.24
CA SER A 221 3.14 9.36 -10.49
C SER A 221 4.51 8.78 -10.15
N THR A 222 5.39 9.55 -9.52
CA THR A 222 6.63 9.03 -8.91
C THR A 222 6.47 8.87 -7.40
N PRO A 223 7.25 8.00 -6.73
CA PRO A 223 7.20 7.87 -5.28
C PRO A 223 7.35 9.22 -4.54
N GLU A 224 8.25 10.09 -5.00
CA GLU A 224 8.48 11.40 -4.38
C GLU A 224 7.27 12.33 -4.52
N ARG A 225 6.57 12.26 -5.65
CA ARG A 225 5.38 13.07 -5.89
C ARG A 225 4.19 12.57 -5.09
N ILE A 226 3.99 11.24 -5.03
CA ILE A 226 2.93 10.64 -4.19
C ILE A 226 3.13 11.02 -2.73
N ALA A 227 4.37 10.96 -2.23
CA ALA A 227 4.69 11.37 -0.86
C ALA A 227 4.36 12.85 -0.56
N GLN A 228 4.26 13.68 -1.61
CA GLN A 228 3.86 15.09 -1.53
C GLN A 228 2.37 15.31 -1.84
N GLY A 229 1.58 14.25 -2.06
CA GLY A 229 0.18 14.34 -2.49
C GLY A 229 0.00 14.81 -3.93
N LEU A 230 1.02 14.64 -4.78
CA LEU A 230 1.03 15.06 -6.18
C LEU A 230 0.99 13.84 -7.11
N ILE A 231 0.29 13.99 -8.24
CA ILE A 231 0.21 12.99 -9.31
C ILE A 231 0.83 13.55 -10.60
N ASN A 232 1.26 12.68 -11.53
CA ASN A 232 1.77 13.10 -12.85
C ASN A 232 0.65 13.13 -13.88
N ASP A 233 -0.14 12.05 -13.93
CA ASP A 233 -1.23 11.89 -14.88
C ASP A 233 -2.41 11.19 -14.21
N ILE A 234 -3.61 11.49 -14.71
CA ILE A 234 -4.84 10.78 -14.34
C ILE A 234 -5.68 10.57 -15.59
N GLN A 235 -5.99 9.31 -15.84
CA GLN A 235 -6.77 8.83 -16.96
C GLN A 235 -7.98 8.05 -16.44
N MET A 236 -9.12 8.20 -17.10
CA MET A 236 -10.29 7.37 -16.87
C MET A 236 -10.65 6.65 -18.18
N GLU A 237 -10.86 5.34 -18.13
CA GLU A 237 -11.48 4.56 -19.19
C GLU A 237 -12.91 4.20 -18.79
N TRP A 238 -13.87 4.55 -19.65
CA TRP A 238 -15.29 4.32 -19.41
C TRP A 238 -16.01 4.17 -20.75
N ALA A 239 -16.90 3.18 -20.90
CA ALA A 239 -17.68 2.93 -22.11
C ALA A 239 -16.81 2.78 -23.39
N GLY A 240 -15.60 2.23 -23.25
CA GLY A 240 -14.62 2.12 -24.34
C GLY A 240 -14.01 3.47 -24.78
N LYS A 241 -14.21 4.52 -23.98
CA LYS A 241 -13.64 5.86 -24.18
C LYS A 241 -12.55 6.12 -23.15
N ARG A 242 -11.55 6.91 -23.55
CA ARG A 242 -10.42 7.31 -22.72
C ARG A 242 -10.52 8.81 -22.47
N TYR A 243 -10.57 9.18 -21.21
CA TYR A 243 -10.64 10.55 -20.73
C TYR A 243 -9.31 10.88 -20.04
N ASN A 244 -8.57 11.85 -20.57
CA ASN A 244 -7.39 12.39 -19.88
C ASN A 244 -7.84 13.58 -19.04
N ILE A 245 -7.48 13.57 -17.77
CA ILE A 245 -7.88 14.55 -16.78
C ILE A 245 -6.63 15.35 -16.40
N MET A 246 -6.67 16.66 -16.57
CA MET A 246 -5.65 17.58 -16.08
C MET A 246 -6.26 18.42 -14.97
N TYR A 247 -5.53 18.63 -13.90
CA TYR A 247 -5.97 19.46 -12.79
C TYR A 247 -4.94 20.57 -12.52
N PHE A 248 -5.42 21.68 -11.97
CA PHE A 248 -4.63 22.85 -11.64
C PHE A 248 -4.93 23.22 -10.18
N PHE A 249 -3.88 23.45 -9.37
CA PHE A 249 -4.00 23.76 -7.94
C PHE A 249 -3.52 25.17 -7.56
N ASP A 250 -2.69 25.83 -8.38
CA ASP A 250 -2.19 27.20 -8.12
C ASP A 250 -1.69 27.82 -9.43
N PRO A 251 -1.99 29.10 -9.77
CA PRO A 251 -2.86 30.06 -9.08
C PRO A 251 -4.36 29.91 -9.40
N TYR A 252 -4.73 28.87 -10.15
CA TYR A 252 -6.12 28.58 -10.52
C TYR A 252 -6.47 27.16 -10.10
N PHE A 253 -7.67 26.99 -9.53
CA PHE A 253 -8.25 25.69 -9.24
C PHE A 253 -9.14 25.30 -10.41
N GLY A 254 -8.76 24.26 -11.14
CA GLY A 254 -9.53 23.86 -12.31
C GLY A 254 -9.25 22.44 -12.75
N VAL A 255 -10.15 21.93 -13.59
CA VAL A 255 -10.06 20.58 -14.15
C VAL A 255 -10.36 20.66 -15.64
N ARG A 256 -9.48 20.10 -16.46
CA ARG A 256 -9.71 19.86 -17.88
C ARG A 256 -9.87 18.36 -18.12
N ILE A 257 -10.99 17.96 -18.71
CA ILE A 257 -11.26 16.58 -19.10
C ILE A 257 -11.33 16.54 -20.63
N THR A 258 -10.55 15.67 -21.26
CA THR A 258 -10.54 15.53 -22.73
C THR A 258 -10.67 14.07 -23.14
N ASN A 259 -11.39 13.79 -24.22
CA ASN A 259 -11.47 12.43 -24.78
C ASN A 259 -11.05 12.38 -26.25
N GLN A 260 -10.88 11.17 -26.79
CA GLN A 260 -10.45 10.94 -28.17
C GLN A 260 -11.48 11.36 -29.24
N ASP A 261 -12.74 11.57 -28.86
CA ASP A 261 -13.80 12.00 -29.78
C ASP A 261 -13.85 13.53 -29.93
N GLY A 262 -12.95 14.26 -29.26
CA GLY A 262 -12.89 15.71 -29.27
C GLY A 262 -13.83 16.37 -28.25
N VAL A 263 -14.32 15.60 -27.26
CA VAL A 263 -15.00 16.16 -26.10
C VAL A 263 -13.96 16.84 -25.21
N ILE A 264 -14.23 18.08 -24.83
CA ILE A 264 -13.41 18.88 -23.92
C ILE A 264 -14.36 19.48 -22.89
N THR A 265 -14.07 19.24 -21.62
CA THR A 265 -14.72 19.93 -20.50
C THR A 265 -13.64 20.70 -19.76
N ASP A 266 -13.80 22.01 -19.68
CA ASP A 266 -12.94 22.90 -18.93
C ASP A 266 -13.71 23.48 -17.75
N LEU A 267 -13.24 23.23 -16.54
CA LEU A 267 -13.83 23.70 -15.30
C LEU A 267 -12.87 24.65 -14.60
N ASP A 268 -13.31 25.87 -14.37
CA ASP A 268 -12.77 26.80 -13.40
C ASP A 268 -13.56 26.67 -12.11
N LEU A 269 -12.95 26.07 -11.09
CA LEU A 269 -13.56 25.84 -9.79
C LEU A 269 -13.34 27.03 -8.83
N SER A 270 -12.73 28.12 -9.31
CA SER A 270 -12.54 29.34 -8.52
C SER A 270 -13.70 30.34 -8.62
N VAL A 271 -14.69 30.07 -9.48
CA VAL A 271 -15.83 30.96 -9.72
C VAL A 271 -16.88 30.84 -8.61
N GLU A 272 -17.65 31.91 -8.40
CA GLU A 272 -18.77 31.93 -7.45
C GLU A 272 -19.93 31.03 -7.93
N ASP A 273 -20.78 30.59 -6.99
CA ASP A 273 -22.00 29.85 -7.31
C ASP A 273 -22.86 30.59 -8.36
N GLU A 274 -23.52 29.82 -9.23
CA GLU A 274 -24.32 30.27 -10.38
C GLU A 274 -23.52 30.93 -11.52
N ALA A 275 -22.24 31.25 -11.32
CA ALA A 275 -21.36 31.67 -12.41
C ALA A 275 -20.99 30.48 -13.30
N THR A 276 -20.76 30.75 -14.58
CA THR A 276 -20.29 29.70 -15.51
C THR A 276 -18.86 29.30 -15.14
N ALA A 277 -18.73 28.14 -14.51
CA ALA A 277 -17.45 27.47 -14.23
C ALA A 277 -16.85 26.87 -15.50
N GLY A 278 -17.68 26.44 -16.44
CA GLY A 278 -17.18 25.71 -17.59
C GLY A 278 -18.18 25.49 -18.71
N MET A 279 -17.70 24.83 -19.75
CA MET A 279 -18.53 24.38 -20.88
C MET A 279 -18.14 22.97 -21.28
N ILE A 280 -19.14 22.23 -21.78
CA ILE A 280 -18.93 20.97 -22.50
C ILE A 280 -18.80 21.33 -23.97
N MET A 281 -17.66 21.01 -24.58
CA MET A 281 -17.40 21.22 -26.00
C MET A 281 -17.19 19.89 -26.71
N LEU A 282 -17.69 19.77 -27.93
CA LEU A 282 -17.36 18.68 -28.85
C LEU A 282 -16.88 19.30 -30.16
N ASN A 283 -15.63 19.03 -30.52
CA ASN A 283 -15.00 19.57 -31.73
C ASN A 283 -15.13 21.10 -31.87
N GLY A 284 -15.01 21.82 -30.74
CA GLY A 284 -15.10 23.29 -30.68
C GLY A 284 -16.52 23.88 -30.68
N THR A 285 -17.56 23.04 -30.72
CA THR A 285 -18.95 23.47 -30.55
C THR A 285 -19.38 23.26 -29.11
N SER A 286 -20.01 24.25 -28.47
CA SER A 286 -20.55 24.12 -27.11
C SER A 286 -21.85 23.31 -27.12
N TYR A 287 -21.93 22.31 -26.24
CA TYR A 287 -23.06 21.42 -26.04
C TYR A 287 -23.68 21.54 -24.64
N GLY A 288 -23.13 22.41 -23.79
CA GLY A 288 -23.67 22.71 -22.48
C GLY A 288 -22.78 23.63 -21.67
N ASP A 289 -23.36 24.24 -20.65
CA ASP A 289 -22.67 25.02 -19.63
C ASP A 289 -22.68 24.33 -18.28
N ILE A 290 -21.66 24.62 -17.48
CA ILE A 290 -21.46 24.04 -16.16
C ILE A 290 -21.31 25.17 -15.15
N LYS A 291 -22.05 25.07 -14.05
CA LYS A 291 -22.08 26.08 -12.99
C LYS A 291 -21.93 25.41 -11.62
N PRO A 292 -21.21 25.99 -10.67
CA PRO A 292 -21.28 25.56 -9.28
C PRO A 292 -22.65 25.92 -8.72
N LEU A 293 -23.21 25.04 -7.90
CA LEU A 293 -24.50 25.22 -7.25
C LEU A 293 -24.49 24.55 -5.88
N ASN A 294 -24.32 25.33 -4.81
CA ASN A 294 -24.34 24.85 -3.42
C ASN A 294 -23.39 23.68 -3.14
N GLY A 295 -22.17 23.72 -3.70
CA GLY A 295 -21.17 22.66 -3.55
C GLY A 295 -21.33 21.48 -4.52
N SER A 296 -22.32 21.52 -5.40
CA SER A 296 -22.50 20.61 -6.54
C SER A 296 -22.17 21.30 -7.87
N LEU A 297 -22.10 20.54 -8.95
CA LEU A 297 -22.00 21.04 -10.32
C LEU A 297 -23.33 20.84 -11.05
N LEU A 298 -23.94 21.93 -11.52
CA LEU A 298 -25.09 21.92 -12.42
C LEU A 298 -24.61 21.96 -13.86
N PHE A 299 -24.91 20.91 -14.61
CA PHE A 299 -24.71 20.82 -16.04
C PHE A 299 -26.03 21.14 -16.75
N THR A 300 -26.00 22.13 -17.64
CA THR A 300 -27.14 22.44 -18.52
C THR A 300 -26.75 22.09 -19.94
N LEU A 301 -27.35 21.04 -20.50
CA LEU A 301 -27.11 20.60 -21.86
C LEU A 301 -27.84 21.48 -22.88
N SER A 302 -27.36 21.48 -24.11
CA SER A 302 -27.90 22.25 -25.24
C SER A 302 -29.36 21.95 -25.59
N ASP A 303 -29.88 20.78 -25.19
CA ASP A 303 -31.29 20.40 -25.33
C ASP A 303 -32.17 20.87 -24.15
N GLY A 304 -31.55 21.54 -23.16
CA GLY A 304 -32.18 22.05 -21.94
C GLY A 304 -32.26 21.03 -20.81
N GLN A 305 -31.65 19.85 -20.95
CA GLN A 305 -31.56 18.89 -19.87
C GLN A 305 -30.58 19.39 -18.78
N GLU A 306 -31.02 19.32 -17.53
CA GLU A 306 -30.22 19.67 -16.36
C GLU A 306 -29.78 18.41 -15.62
N ILE A 307 -28.51 18.35 -15.22
CA ILE A 307 -27.91 17.27 -14.43
C ILE A 307 -27.15 17.91 -13.27
N VAL A 308 -27.45 17.50 -12.04
CA VAL A 308 -26.75 17.94 -10.83
C VAL A 308 -25.85 16.80 -10.35
N LEU A 309 -24.56 17.08 -10.19
CA LEU A 309 -23.54 16.17 -9.65
C LEU A 309 -23.00 16.71 -8.32
#